data_AF-A0A0A7LEV3-F1
#
_entry.id   AF-A0A0A7LEV3-F1
#
_cell.length_a   1.000
_cell.length_b   1.000
_cell.length_c   1.000
_cell.angle_alpha   90.00
_cell.angle_beta   90.00
_cell.angle_gamma   90.00
#
_symmetry.space_group_name_H-M   'P 1'
#
loop_
_entity.id
_entity.type
_entity.pdbx_description
1 polymer ?
#
loop_
_entity_poly.entity_id
_entity_poly.type
_entity_poly.pdbx_seq_one_letter_code
_entity_poly.pdbx_strand_id
1 'polypeptide(L)'
;MFVLGIVMLVVAIFVITLYVSLERTDMNKFNDANRPSDQHHSVSISTNYPDAGTIASTEGWVLYNDTFECTVTSVSPGYVFEGWFSDHRLVSKEMSFDFVIDHDVVLEARFFKLFDASFTITQTNIVAPTEMTLTPNAVDNIVGREWVIKDAFTGEQYSYTESQDNGSITFSVAKGTPLLISYTIEYSNGDSMTQNTTVVINEDVTKTFNWRYMKDNIYSPVTNLLSINNGSVSWNVLVPLTEYYYATKSTLPRTGATGAYRVLGDYVTSDSRVIVHMAENLSVFTSQMSDIARADFVLKFVQSLPYQTDLDGKGVSEYYKLPIETLWEGKGDCEDHAILFVALMKALGYDAVLYHIYCYDSNGKYTGSHVAAGIAVEGASGYSTTVDGVEYFYCEATAEVGTSWINQANVGYKPDGFTVVETWKI
;
A
#
# COMPACT_ATOMS: atom_id res chain seq x y z
N MET A 1 15.32 125.54 8.04
CA MET A 1 15.78 126.11 9.32
C MET A 1 15.40 125.14 10.43
N PHE A 2 16.40 124.46 10.99
CA PHE A 2 16.51 123.87 12.34
C PHE A 2 15.31 123.23 13.08
N VAL A 3 15.36 121.89 13.11
CA VAL A 3 15.24 120.89 14.22
C VAL A 3 14.88 121.36 15.66
N LEU A 4 13.99 120.62 16.38
CA LEU A 4 14.24 119.72 17.56
C LEU A 4 13.14 119.66 18.68
N GLY A 5 12.80 118.43 19.14
CA GLY A 5 12.47 118.02 20.55
C GLY A 5 10.99 118.01 21.02
N ILE A 6 10.25 116.87 21.17
CA ILE A 6 10.17 115.83 22.26
C ILE A 6 9.40 116.33 23.53
N VAL A 7 8.27 115.76 24.04
CA VAL A 7 8.09 114.57 24.95
C VAL A 7 6.59 114.10 25.08
N MET A 8 6.41 112.76 25.23
CA MET A 8 5.33 111.84 25.73
C MET A 8 4.04 112.31 26.48
N LEU A 9 2.92 111.55 26.37
CA LEU A 9 2.37 110.57 27.37
C LEU A 9 0.83 110.21 27.21
N VAL A 10 0.50 108.88 27.07
CA VAL A 10 -0.64 108.06 27.65
C VAL A 10 -2.14 108.08 27.16
N VAL A 11 -2.58 106.93 26.58
CA VAL A 11 -3.72 105.97 26.91
C VAL A 11 -5.24 106.30 26.66
N ALA A 12 -5.83 105.63 25.64
CA ALA A 12 -6.92 104.59 25.62
C ALA A 12 -8.47 104.82 25.69
N ILE A 13 -9.20 104.01 24.87
CA ILE A 13 -10.47 103.22 25.09
C ILE A 13 -11.83 104.00 25.14
N PHE A 14 -13.01 103.66 24.55
CA PHE A 14 -13.65 102.50 23.86
C PHE A 14 -14.94 102.99 23.10
N VAL A 15 -15.42 102.26 22.08
CA VAL A 15 -16.73 102.45 21.40
C VAL A 15 -17.59 101.18 21.58
N ILE A 16 -18.86 101.33 22.00
CA ILE A 16 -19.84 100.23 22.13
C ILE A 16 -20.92 100.38 21.05
N THR A 17 -21.12 99.33 20.25
CA THR A 17 -22.24 99.14 19.31
C THR A 17 -23.07 97.93 19.77
N LEU A 18 -24.39 98.09 19.86
CA LEU A 18 -25.33 97.07 20.35
C LEU A 18 -25.59 95.99 19.28
N TYR A 19 -25.51 94.73 19.73
CA TYR A 19 -25.65 93.48 18.98
C TYR A 19 -27.12 93.01 18.98
N VAL A 20 -27.69 92.67 17.81
CA VAL A 20 -28.81 91.71 17.69
C VAL A 20 -28.30 90.58 16.80
N SER A 21 -28.11 89.41 17.41
CA SER A 21 -27.59 88.19 16.79
C SER A 21 -28.67 87.54 15.91
N LEU A 22 -28.52 87.67 14.60
CA LEU A 22 -29.11 86.73 13.64
C LEU A 22 -28.22 85.49 13.63
N GLU A 23 -28.66 84.39 14.24
CA GLU A 23 -28.04 83.08 14.03
C GLU A 23 -28.21 82.71 12.56
N ARG A 24 -27.15 82.91 11.76
CA ARG A 24 -27.04 82.29 10.46
C ARG A 24 -26.73 80.82 10.68
N THR A 25 -27.61 79.94 10.20
CA THR A 25 -27.27 78.54 10.00
C THR A 25 -26.03 78.49 9.10
N ASP A 26 -24.92 78.00 9.63
CA ASP A 26 -23.73 77.74 8.85
C ASP A 26 -24.01 76.51 7.99
N MET A 27 -24.30 76.75 6.71
CA MET A 27 -24.56 75.71 5.72
C MET A 27 -23.42 74.69 5.65
N ASN A 28 -22.18 75.07 5.97
CA ASN A 28 -21.06 74.13 5.99
C ASN A 28 -21.12 73.22 7.21
N LYS A 29 -21.54 73.70 8.39
CA LYS A 29 -21.76 72.86 9.58
C LYS A 29 -22.98 71.95 9.46
N PHE A 30 -24.05 72.39 8.79
CA PHE A 30 -25.20 71.54 8.50
C PHE A 30 -24.85 70.46 7.46
N ASN A 31 -24.05 70.80 6.45
CA ASN A 31 -23.57 69.85 5.45
C ASN A 31 -22.51 68.88 6.00
N ASP A 32 -21.68 69.28 6.97
CA ASP A 32 -20.73 68.37 7.64
C ASP A 32 -21.42 67.45 8.66
N ALA A 33 -22.50 67.90 9.31
CA ALA A 33 -23.31 67.08 10.21
C ALA A 33 -24.31 66.15 9.48
N ASN A 34 -24.63 66.45 8.21
CA ASN A 34 -25.51 65.65 7.34
C ASN A 34 -24.79 65.21 6.05
N ARG A 35 -23.47 65.08 6.10
CA ARG A 35 -22.68 64.57 4.98
C ARG A 35 -23.08 63.11 4.77
N PRO A 36 -23.65 62.70 3.62
CA PRO A 36 -23.79 61.28 3.31
C PRO A 36 -22.35 60.75 3.25
N SER A 37 -21.94 59.97 4.25
CA SER A 37 -20.65 59.31 4.20
C SER A 37 -20.73 58.33 3.04
N ASP A 38 -19.98 58.58 1.97
CA ASP A 38 -19.37 57.51 1.16
C ASP A 38 -20.28 56.29 0.93
N GLN A 39 -21.55 56.53 0.58
CA GLN A 39 -22.63 55.55 0.80
C GLN A 39 -22.65 54.46 -0.26
N HIS A 40 -21.53 54.16 -0.89
CA HIS A 40 -21.39 52.99 -1.74
C HIS A 40 -20.35 52.07 -1.14
N HIS A 41 -20.68 50.79 -1.08
CA HIS A 41 -19.73 49.73 -0.78
C HIS A 41 -19.37 48.99 -2.06
N SER A 42 -18.13 48.54 -2.11
CA SER A 42 -17.64 47.71 -3.20
C SER A 42 -18.14 46.28 -3.05
N VAL A 43 -18.65 45.71 -4.14
CA VAL A 43 -18.93 44.28 -4.26
C VAL A 43 -18.01 43.72 -5.33
N SER A 44 -17.13 42.82 -4.92
CA SER A 44 -16.24 42.07 -5.81
C SER A 44 -16.59 40.59 -5.76
N ILE A 45 -16.66 39.99 -6.95
CA ILE A 45 -17.03 38.59 -7.11
C ILE A 45 -15.90 37.87 -7.81
N SER A 46 -15.54 36.71 -7.30
CA SER A 46 -14.58 35.81 -7.96
C SER A 46 -15.16 34.41 -8.06
N THR A 47 -14.50 33.57 -8.83
CA THR A 47 -14.76 32.13 -8.87
C THR A 47 -13.46 31.39 -8.71
N ASN A 48 -13.50 30.25 -8.01
CA ASN A 48 -12.35 29.36 -7.91
C ASN A 48 -12.03 28.65 -9.24
N TYR A 49 -13.02 28.54 -10.14
CA TYR A 49 -12.89 27.95 -11.48
C TYR A 49 -13.59 28.83 -12.53
N PRO A 50 -12.83 29.57 -13.37
CA PRO A 50 -13.39 30.47 -14.38
C PRO A 50 -14.29 29.80 -15.43
N ASP A 51 -14.09 28.50 -15.66
CA ASP A 51 -14.82 27.66 -16.62
C ASP A 51 -15.98 26.88 -15.99
N ALA A 52 -16.18 26.94 -14.66
CA ALA A 52 -17.17 26.12 -13.95
C ALA A 52 -18.63 26.58 -14.06
N GLY A 53 -18.87 27.76 -14.63
CA GLY A 53 -20.22 28.28 -14.80
C GLY A 53 -20.26 29.73 -15.24
N THR A 54 -21.47 30.27 -15.35
CA THR A 54 -21.70 31.68 -15.69
C THR A 54 -22.20 32.42 -14.46
N ILE A 55 -21.45 33.43 -14.01
CA ILE A 55 -21.89 34.37 -12.99
C ILE A 55 -22.59 35.54 -13.70
N ALA A 56 -23.85 35.80 -13.37
CA ALA A 56 -24.64 36.89 -13.96
C ALA A 56 -24.64 38.17 -13.11
N SER A 57 -24.10 38.11 -11.89
CA SER A 57 -23.96 39.25 -10.98
C SER A 57 -23.01 40.30 -11.57
N THR A 58 -23.35 41.58 -11.44
CA THR A 58 -22.50 42.70 -11.88
C THR A 58 -21.72 43.26 -10.69
N GLU A 59 -20.40 43.16 -10.74
CA GLU A 59 -19.51 43.77 -9.74
C GLU A 59 -19.56 45.30 -9.78
N GLY A 60 -19.23 45.94 -8.66
CA GLY A 60 -19.09 47.40 -8.62
C GLY A 60 -19.49 48.03 -7.30
N TRP A 61 -19.83 49.30 -7.37
CA TRP A 61 -20.21 50.11 -6.22
C TRP A 61 -21.73 50.10 -6.05
N VAL A 62 -22.20 49.62 -4.89
CA VAL A 62 -23.63 49.47 -4.57
C VAL A 62 -23.96 50.34 -3.38
N LEU A 63 -25.12 51.00 -3.40
CA LEU A 63 -25.54 51.90 -2.34
C LEU A 63 -25.74 51.16 -1.01
N TYR A 64 -25.35 51.80 0.09
CA TYR A 64 -25.65 51.37 1.45
C TYR A 64 -27.17 51.23 1.64
N ASN A 65 -27.59 50.13 2.26
CA ASN A 65 -28.98 49.67 2.41
C ASN A 65 -29.70 49.22 1.12
N ASP A 66 -29.05 49.22 -0.05
CA ASP A 66 -29.62 48.56 -1.23
C ASP A 66 -29.44 47.05 -1.16
N THR A 67 -30.30 46.33 -1.88
CA THR A 67 -30.24 44.87 -2.02
C THR A 67 -29.37 44.51 -3.21
N PHE A 68 -28.44 43.57 -3.01
CA PHE A 68 -27.60 43.01 -4.07
C PHE A 68 -27.97 41.54 -4.30
N GLU A 69 -28.10 41.14 -5.57
CA GLU A 69 -28.38 39.76 -5.97
C GLU A 69 -27.11 39.10 -6.53
N CYS A 70 -26.74 37.96 -5.96
CA CYS A 70 -25.69 37.10 -6.48
C CYS A 70 -26.31 35.90 -7.19
N THR A 71 -26.02 35.73 -8.48
CA THR A 71 -26.61 34.63 -9.29
C THR A 71 -25.56 33.93 -10.16
N VAL A 72 -25.48 32.60 -10.01
CA VAL A 72 -24.90 31.68 -11.00
C VAL A 72 -26.03 31.19 -11.90
N THR A 73 -25.97 31.45 -13.21
CA THR A 73 -27.05 31.11 -14.15
C THR A 73 -26.89 29.74 -14.80
N SER A 74 -25.66 29.25 -14.88
CA SER A 74 -25.35 27.92 -15.39
C SER A 74 -24.16 27.35 -14.65
N VAL A 75 -24.22 26.07 -14.32
CA VAL A 75 -23.03 25.30 -13.92
C VAL A 75 -22.55 24.57 -15.17
N SER A 76 -21.30 24.78 -15.54
CA SER A 76 -20.68 24.04 -16.64
C SER A 76 -20.69 22.55 -16.29
N PRO A 77 -21.01 21.68 -17.25
CA PRO A 77 -20.95 20.25 -17.02
C PRO A 77 -19.57 19.82 -16.44
N GLY A 78 -19.59 18.91 -15.45
CA GLY A 78 -18.37 18.44 -14.76
C GLY A 78 -18.02 19.25 -13.51
N TYR A 79 -18.85 20.23 -13.17
CA TYR A 79 -18.77 20.99 -11.94
C TYR A 79 -20.07 20.90 -11.16
N VAL A 80 -19.97 21.14 -9.86
CA VAL A 80 -21.14 21.35 -8.99
C VAL A 80 -20.87 22.59 -8.16
N PHE A 81 -21.89 23.43 -8.08
CA PHE A 81 -21.85 24.62 -7.25
C PHE A 81 -21.87 24.22 -5.76
N GLU A 82 -20.82 24.58 -5.04
CA GLU A 82 -20.69 24.33 -3.60
C GLU A 82 -21.42 25.40 -2.79
N GLY A 83 -21.33 26.64 -3.24
CA GLY A 83 -21.91 27.79 -2.55
C GLY A 83 -21.12 29.08 -2.77
N TRP A 84 -21.65 30.15 -2.21
CA TRP A 84 -21.01 31.45 -2.12
C TRP A 84 -20.25 31.56 -0.80
N PHE A 85 -19.03 32.09 -0.85
CA PHE A 85 -18.16 32.22 0.32
C PHE A 85 -17.65 33.66 0.48
N SER A 86 -17.53 34.11 1.73
CA SER A 86 -16.83 35.35 2.09
C SER A 86 -15.84 35.05 3.21
N ASP A 87 -14.57 35.45 3.05
CA ASP A 87 -13.47 35.15 3.99
C ASP A 87 -13.45 33.68 4.43
N HIS A 88 -13.51 32.77 3.45
CA HIS A 88 -13.58 31.30 3.63
C HIS A 88 -14.81 30.75 4.37
N ARG A 89 -15.80 31.59 4.72
CA ARG A 89 -17.06 31.15 5.34
C ARG A 89 -18.17 31.04 4.30
N LEU A 90 -18.90 29.93 4.34
CA LEU A 90 -20.07 29.70 3.50
C LEU A 90 -21.17 30.70 3.88
N VAL A 91 -21.61 31.53 2.93
CA VAL A 91 -22.68 32.51 3.12
C VAL A 91 -24.01 32.06 2.49
N SER A 92 -23.97 31.27 1.41
CA SER A 92 -25.16 30.68 0.80
C SER A 92 -24.83 29.41 0.02
N LYS A 93 -25.74 28.42 0.03
CA LYS A 93 -25.68 27.23 -0.84
C LYS A 93 -26.51 27.38 -2.11
N GLU A 94 -27.36 28.40 -2.15
CA GLU A 94 -28.26 28.63 -3.28
C GLU A 94 -27.48 29.28 -4.42
N MET A 95 -27.73 28.84 -5.65
CA MET A 95 -27.11 29.42 -6.85
C MET A 95 -27.48 30.90 -7.03
N SER A 96 -28.62 31.31 -6.49
CA SER A 96 -29.06 32.70 -6.44
C SER A 96 -29.46 33.07 -5.02
N PHE A 97 -28.96 34.20 -4.50
CA PHE A 97 -29.38 34.76 -3.22
C PHE A 97 -29.22 36.29 -3.19
N ASP A 98 -30.08 36.94 -2.41
CA ASP A 98 -30.04 38.37 -2.17
C ASP A 98 -29.61 38.71 -0.73
N PHE A 99 -28.97 39.86 -0.56
CA PHE A 99 -28.61 40.42 0.75
C PHE A 99 -28.52 41.95 0.71
N VAL A 100 -28.58 42.59 1.87
CA VAL A 100 -28.50 44.06 2.02
C VAL A 100 -27.06 44.49 2.23
N ILE A 101 -26.65 45.55 1.54
CA ILE A 101 -25.29 46.09 1.59
C ILE A 101 -25.10 47.04 2.77
N ASP A 102 -24.21 46.68 3.70
CA ASP A 102 -23.82 47.50 4.85
C ASP A 102 -22.30 47.66 5.05
N HIS A 103 -21.48 46.96 4.25
CA HIS A 103 -20.02 47.06 4.19
C HIS A 103 -19.49 46.59 2.82
N ASP A 104 -18.19 46.75 2.57
CA ASP A 104 -17.52 46.20 1.39
C ASP A 104 -17.56 44.67 1.42
N VAL A 105 -17.97 44.05 0.31
CA VAL A 105 -18.20 42.61 0.20
C VAL A 105 -17.31 42.00 -0.86
N VAL A 106 -16.57 40.97 -0.45
CA VAL A 106 -15.84 40.09 -1.36
C VAL A 106 -16.48 38.71 -1.28
N LEU A 107 -16.98 38.23 -2.41
CA LEU A 107 -17.62 36.92 -2.55
C LEU A 107 -16.87 36.06 -3.55
N GLU A 108 -16.76 34.79 -3.23
CA GLU A 108 -16.23 33.76 -4.13
C GLU A 108 -17.33 32.73 -4.38
N ALA A 109 -17.73 32.57 -5.64
CA ALA A 109 -18.52 31.42 -6.08
C ALA A 109 -17.59 30.20 -6.12
N ARG A 110 -17.86 29.19 -5.28
CA ARG A 110 -17.07 27.96 -5.25
C ARG A 110 -17.78 26.83 -5.96
N PHE A 111 -17.01 26.10 -6.75
CA PHE A 111 -17.42 24.88 -7.42
C PHE A 111 -16.47 23.74 -7.05
N PHE A 112 -16.98 22.51 -7.05
CA PHE A 112 -16.15 21.30 -7.02
C PHE A 112 -16.15 20.61 -8.39
N LYS A 113 -15.01 20.05 -8.78
CA LYS A 113 -14.86 19.26 -10.01
C LYS A 113 -15.39 17.85 -9.79
N LEU A 114 -16.35 17.42 -10.62
CA LEU A 114 -16.82 16.05 -10.73
C LEU A 114 -15.87 15.27 -11.65
N PHE A 115 -14.85 14.66 -11.06
CA PHE A 115 -14.01 13.70 -11.76
C PHE A 115 -14.25 12.31 -11.19
N ASP A 116 -14.56 11.36 -12.07
CA ASP A 116 -14.81 9.98 -11.69
C ASP A 116 -14.27 9.00 -12.73
N ALA A 117 -13.02 8.57 -12.56
CA ALA A 117 -12.45 7.48 -13.35
C ALA A 117 -12.77 6.10 -12.76
N SER A 118 -13.76 5.97 -11.87
CA SER A 118 -14.13 4.66 -11.34
C SER A 118 -14.87 3.81 -12.39
N PHE A 119 -14.76 2.50 -12.22
CA PHE A 119 -15.36 1.52 -13.10
C PHE A 119 -15.71 0.26 -12.33
N THR A 120 -16.60 -0.52 -12.92
CA THR A 120 -16.98 -1.84 -12.43
C THR A 120 -16.32 -2.92 -13.26
N ILE A 121 -16.06 -4.06 -12.62
CA ILE A 121 -15.51 -5.24 -13.26
C ILE A 121 -16.56 -6.32 -13.16
N THR A 122 -17.09 -6.72 -14.31
CA THR A 122 -17.97 -7.89 -14.40
C THR A 122 -17.14 -9.07 -14.88
N GLN A 123 -17.02 -10.08 -14.03
CA GLN A 123 -16.33 -11.33 -14.35
C GLN A 123 -17.20 -12.50 -13.90
N THR A 124 -17.14 -13.59 -14.67
CA THR A 124 -17.92 -14.80 -14.36
C THR A 124 -17.19 -15.73 -13.39
N ASN A 125 -15.85 -15.76 -13.42
CA ASN A 125 -14.98 -16.49 -12.49
C ASN A 125 -13.61 -15.81 -12.36
N ILE A 126 -12.98 -15.92 -11.17
CA ILE A 126 -11.59 -15.49 -10.92
C ILE A 126 -10.55 -16.55 -11.29
N VAL A 127 -10.92 -17.56 -12.08
CA VAL A 127 -10.02 -18.65 -12.49
C VAL A 127 -9.93 -18.67 -14.02
N ALA A 128 -8.73 -18.77 -14.57
CA ALA A 128 -8.53 -18.85 -16.02
C ALA A 128 -8.91 -20.24 -16.58
N PRO A 129 -9.37 -20.33 -17.85
CA PRO A 129 -9.65 -19.21 -18.75
C PRO A 129 -10.94 -18.49 -18.36
N THR A 130 -10.96 -17.17 -18.50
CA THR A 130 -12.12 -16.34 -18.17
C THR A 130 -12.27 -15.19 -19.16
N GLU A 131 -13.43 -14.53 -19.14
CA GLU A 131 -13.68 -13.29 -19.86
C GLU A 131 -14.02 -12.20 -18.84
N MET A 132 -13.44 -11.02 -19.05
CA MET A 132 -13.68 -9.87 -18.19
C MET A 132 -14.27 -8.73 -19.01
N THR A 133 -15.25 -8.06 -18.41
CA THR A 133 -15.80 -6.81 -18.91
C THR A 133 -15.53 -5.70 -17.90
N LEU A 134 -14.89 -4.63 -18.37
CA LEU A 134 -14.65 -3.42 -17.62
C LEU A 134 -15.65 -2.37 -18.09
N THR A 135 -16.43 -1.82 -17.16
CA THR A 135 -17.49 -0.86 -17.48
C THR A 135 -17.28 0.41 -16.67
N PRO A 136 -16.94 1.54 -17.31
CA PRO A 136 -16.87 2.83 -16.64
C PRO A 136 -18.18 3.15 -15.92
N ASN A 137 -18.08 3.78 -14.77
CA ASN A 137 -19.26 4.43 -14.19
C ASN A 137 -19.65 5.63 -15.06
N ALA A 138 -20.94 5.97 -15.09
CA ALA A 138 -21.45 7.02 -15.97
C ALA A 138 -20.92 8.39 -15.52
N VAL A 139 -20.30 9.14 -16.44
CA VAL A 139 -19.81 10.50 -16.21
C VAL A 139 -20.07 11.36 -17.44
N ASP A 140 -20.47 12.60 -17.23
CA ASP A 140 -20.62 13.60 -18.28
C ASP A 140 -19.27 14.24 -18.63
N ASN A 141 -19.16 14.84 -19.83
CA ASN A 141 -18.04 15.73 -20.26
C ASN A 141 -16.71 15.05 -20.53
N ILE A 142 -16.78 13.77 -20.86
CA ILE A 142 -15.65 12.99 -21.32
C ILE A 142 -15.38 13.33 -22.79
N VAL A 143 -14.15 13.68 -23.10
CA VAL A 143 -13.65 13.85 -24.49
C VAL A 143 -12.69 12.74 -24.91
N GLY A 144 -12.15 11.99 -23.95
CA GLY A 144 -11.24 10.87 -24.20
C GLY A 144 -11.33 9.80 -23.13
N ARG A 145 -11.15 8.55 -23.53
CA ARG A 145 -11.05 7.39 -22.65
C ARG A 145 -9.90 6.51 -23.09
N GLU A 146 -9.12 6.04 -22.13
CA GLU A 146 -7.99 5.14 -22.37
C GLU A 146 -8.01 4.00 -21.34
N TRP A 147 -7.93 2.77 -21.83
CA TRP A 147 -7.71 1.58 -21.02
C TRP A 147 -6.32 1.01 -21.29
N VAL A 148 -5.54 0.81 -20.22
CA VAL A 148 -4.25 0.13 -20.27
C VAL A 148 -4.30 -1.06 -19.31
N ILE A 149 -4.11 -2.27 -19.82
CA ILE A 149 -4.06 -3.49 -19.01
C ILE A 149 -2.69 -4.11 -19.18
N LYS A 150 -1.99 -4.37 -18.08
CA LYS A 150 -0.64 -4.95 -18.04
C LYS A 150 -0.59 -6.17 -17.15
N ASP A 151 0.26 -7.12 -17.48
CA ASP A 151 0.67 -8.16 -16.54
C ASP A 151 1.45 -7.51 -15.38
N ALA A 152 1.03 -7.77 -14.15
CA ALA A 152 1.59 -7.11 -12.97
C ALA A 152 2.92 -7.72 -12.51
N PHE A 153 3.36 -8.86 -13.04
CA PHE A 153 4.71 -9.38 -12.84
C PHE A 153 5.70 -8.77 -13.84
N THR A 154 5.37 -8.81 -15.13
CA THR A 154 6.32 -8.43 -16.19
C THR A 154 6.22 -6.97 -16.61
N GLY A 155 5.07 -6.33 -16.35
CA GLY A 155 4.73 -5.00 -16.87
C GLY A 155 4.37 -5.01 -18.35
N GLU A 156 4.38 -6.17 -19.00
CA GLU A 156 4.03 -6.31 -20.41
C GLU A 156 2.55 -5.98 -20.63
N GLN A 157 2.28 -5.30 -21.74
CA GLN A 157 0.93 -4.89 -22.09
C GLN A 157 0.10 -6.11 -22.50
N TYR A 158 -0.98 -6.33 -21.77
CA TYR A 158 -1.93 -7.41 -21.99
C TYR A 158 -3.03 -7.00 -22.98
N SER A 159 -3.60 -5.80 -22.81
CA SER A 159 -4.63 -5.24 -23.68
C SER A 159 -4.68 -3.72 -23.60
N TYR A 160 -5.17 -3.07 -24.65
CA TYR A 160 -5.27 -1.62 -24.76
C TYR A 160 -6.41 -1.19 -25.66
N THR A 161 -7.10 -0.11 -25.27
CA THR A 161 -8.16 0.48 -26.10
C THR A 161 -8.31 1.96 -25.78
N GLU A 162 -8.28 2.78 -26.82
CA GLU A 162 -8.78 4.16 -26.79
C GLU A 162 -10.20 4.19 -27.37
N SER A 163 -11.12 4.95 -26.78
CA SER A 163 -12.46 5.11 -27.35
C SER A 163 -13.07 6.47 -27.04
N GLN A 164 -13.95 6.95 -27.92
CA GLN A 164 -14.81 8.13 -27.69
C GLN A 164 -16.28 7.74 -27.38
N ASP A 165 -16.62 6.44 -27.39
CA ASP A 165 -17.99 5.93 -27.20
C ASP A 165 -18.23 5.43 -25.75
N ASN A 166 -19.18 4.49 -25.54
CA ASN A 166 -19.71 4.01 -24.24
C ASN A 166 -18.66 3.41 -23.27
N GLY A 167 -17.37 3.39 -23.65
CA GLY A 167 -16.22 3.24 -22.77
C GLY A 167 -15.98 1.86 -22.16
N SER A 168 -16.86 0.87 -22.35
CA SER A 168 -16.67 -0.48 -21.82
C SER A 168 -15.80 -1.34 -22.74
N ILE A 169 -14.97 -2.20 -22.15
CA ILE A 169 -14.13 -3.15 -22.90
C ILE A 169 -14.33 -4.58 -22.38
N THR A 170 -14.26 -5.54 -23.29
CA THR A 170 -14.32 -6.98 -22.97
C THR A 170 -13.12 -7.69 -23.58
N PHE A 171 -12.47 -8.55 -22.80
CA PHE A 171 -11.32 -9.32 -23.25
C PHE A 171 -11.20 -10.66 -22.54
N SER A 172 -10.62 -11.65 -23.22
CA SER A 172 -10.38 -12.97 -22.68
C SER A 172 -9.03 -13.08 -21.98
N VAL A 173 -9.00 -13.81 -20.87
CA VAL A 173 -7.80 -14.15 -20.10
C VAL A 173 -7.58 -15.65 -20.16
N ALA A 174 -6.57 -16.08 -20.92
CA ALA A 174 -6.37 -17.50 -21.25
C ALA A 174 -5.66 -18.29 -20.14
N LYS A 175 -4.82 -17.62 -19.34
CA LYS A 175 -4.01 -18.21 -18.26
C LYS A 175 -4.10 -17.31 -17.03
N GLY A 176 -3.85 -17.88 -15.85
CA GLY A 176 -3.79 -17.11 -14.62
C GLY A 176 -2.71 -16.04 -14.72
N THR A 177 -3.08 -14.82 -14.40
CA THR A 177 -2.18 -13.66 -14.37
C THR A 177 -2.76 -12.59 -13.45
N PRO A 178 -1.93 -11.90 -12.66
CA PRO A 178 -2.31 -10.64 -12.04
C PRO A 178 -2.30 -9.53 -13.08
N LEU A 179 -3.42 -8.83 -13.23
CA LEU A 179 -3.61 -7.75 -14.18
C LEU A 179 -3.63 -6.42 -13.44
N LEU A 180 -2.73 -5.50 -13.82
CA LEU A 180 -2.81 -4.09 -13.49
C LEU A 180 -3.68 -3.41 -14.55
N ILE A 181 -4.81 -2.85 -14.12
CA ILE A 181 -5.79 -2.20 -14.97
C ILE A 181 -5.75 -0.71 -14.65
N SER A 182 -5.50 0.10 -15.68
CA SER A 182 -5.52 1.56 -15.61
C SER A 182 -6.61 2.09 -16.54
N TYR A 183 -7.45 2.97 -16.01
CA TYR A 183 -8.49 3.67 -16.75
C TYR A 183 -8.27 5.17 -16.64
N THR A 184 -8.03 5.82 -17.77
CA THR A 184 -7.85 7.28 -17.84
C THR A 184 -9.04 7.90 -18.56
N ILE A 185 -9.56 8.97 -17.99
CA ILE A 185 -10.57 9.85 -18.59
C ILE A 185 -9.93 11.21 -18.85
N GLU A 186 -10.16 11.75 -20.04
CA GLU A 186 -9.90 13.15 -20.38
C GLU A 186 -11.23 13.91 -20.45
N TYR A 187 -11.26 15.09 -19.84
CA TYR A 187 -12.44 15.95 -19.74
C TYR A 187 -12.35 17.12 -20.72
N SER A 188 -13.50 17.69 -21.09
CA SER A 188 -13.59 18.77 -22.07
C SER A 188 -12.84 20.06 -21.71
N ASN A 189 -12.52 20.24 -20.43
CA ASN A 189 -11.72 21.36 -19.93
C ASN A 189 -10.19 21.11 -20.03
N GLY A 190 -9.78 19.96 -20.56
CA GLY A 190 -8.39 19.55 -20.70
C GLY A 190 -7.78 18.84 -19.48
N ASP A 191 -8.54 18.66 -18.40
CA ASP A 191 -8.09 17.87 -17.25
C ASP A 191 -8.19 16.36 -17.54
N SER A 192 -7.45 15.55 -16.78
CA SER A 192 -7.55 14.10 -16.82
C SER A 192 -7.53 13.46 -15.44
N MET A 193 -8.12 12.27 -15.34
CA MET A 193 -8.11 11.45 -14.13
C MET A 193 -7.82 9.99 -14.50
N THR A 194 -6.94 9.34 -13.74
CA THR A 194 -6.62 7.93 -13.90
C THR A 194 -6.96 7.15 -12.64
N GLN A 195 -7.71 6.06 -12.80
CA GLN A 195 -7.92 5.05 -11.77
C GLN A 195 -7.08 3.81 -12.07
N ASN A 196 -6.42 3.26 -11.05
CA ASN A 196 -5.70 1.99 -11.15
C ASN A 196 -6.35 0.96 -10.23
N THR A 197 -6.38 -0.29 -10.67
CA THR A 197 -6.75 -1.44 -9.82
C THR A 197 -5.98 -2.69 -10.24
N THR A 198 -5.86 -3.65 -9.34
CA THR A 198 -5.25 -4.94 -9.61
C THR A 198 -6.29 -6.03 -9.46
N VAL A 199 -6.40 -6.89 -10.48
CA VAL A 199 -7.23 -8.11 -10.43
C VAL A 199 -6.33 -9.31 -10.62
N VAL A 200 -6.43 -10.30 -9.74
CA VAL A 200 -5.65 -11.53 -9.86
C VAL A 200 -6.53 -12.64 -10.41
N ILE A 201 -6.28 -13.03 -11.65
CA ILE A 201 -6.93 -14.21 -12.25
C ILE A 201 -6.12 -15.43 -11.82
N ASN A 202 -6.73 -16.26 -10.98
CA ASN A 202 -6.10 -17.46 -10.46
C ASN A 202 -5.90 -18.51 -11.56
N GLU A 203 -4.84 -19.28 -11.40
CA GLU A 203 -4.64 -20.57 -12.04
C GLU A 203 -3.93 -21.45 -11.01
N ASP A 204 -4.48 -22.64 -10.77
CA ASP A 204 -3.84 -23.60 -9.89
C ASP A 204 -2.69 -24.26 -10.66
N VAL A 205 -1.46 -23.91 -10.31
CA VAL A 205 -0.27 -24.42 -10.98
C VAL A 205 0.20 -25.66 -10.25
N THR A 206 0.34 -26.76 -10.98
CA THR A 206 0.94 -27.99 -10.43
C THR A 206 2.46 -27.82 -10.32
N LYS A 207 2.98 -27.92 -9.10
CA LYS A 207 4.41 -28.02 -8.80
C LYS A 207 4.75 -29.47 -8.48
N THR A 208 5.77 -30.00 -9.14
CA THR A 208 6.22 -31.39 -8.94
C THR A 208 7.52 -31.41 -8.16
N PHE A 209 7.51 -32.08 -7.01
CA PHE A 209 8.67 -32.27 -6.16
C PHE A 209 9.08 -33.74 -6.15
N ASN A 210 10.39 -33.99 -6.21
CA ASN A 210 10.94 -35.34 -6.20
C ASN A 210 12.03 -35.43 -5.16
N TRP A 211 11.93 -36.37 -4.23
CA TRP A 211 12.98 -36.59 -3.24
C TRP A 211 13.15 -38.05 -2.89
N ARG A 212 14.26 -38.33 -2.22
CA ARG A 212 14.60 -39.65 -1.69
C ARG A 212 14.57 -39.63 -0.18
N TYR A 213 14.20 -40.76 0.41
CA TYR A 213 14.10 -40.94 1.86
C TYR A 213 14.56 -42.35 2.26
N MET A 214 14.86 -42.55 3.55
CA MET A 214 15.18 -43.87 4.08
C MET A 214 13.91 -44.67 4.36
N LYS A 215 13.88 -45.91 3.86
CA LYS A 215 12.84 -46.91 4.11
C LYS A 215 13.44 -48.04 4.94
N ASP A 216 12.94 -48.19 6.16
CA ASP A 216 13.47 -49.12 7.18
C ASP A 216 13.57 -50.59 6.71
N ASN A 217 12.70 -51.00 5.78
CA ASN A 217 12.53 -52.41 5.39
C ASN A 217 13.67 -52.96 4.52
N ILE A 218 14.65 -52.14 4.11
CA ILE A 218 15.82 -52.56 3.31
C ILE A 218 17.10 -52.01 3.96
N TYR A 219 17.23 -52.16 5.27
CA TYR A 219 18.48 -51.84 5.96
C TYR A 219 19.58 -52.82 5.51
N SER A 220 20.42 -52.37 4.58
CA SER A 220 21.68 -53.04 4.26
C SER A 220 22.83 -52.19 4.81
N PRO A 221 23.82 -52.76 5.50
CA PRO A 221 25.05 -52.04 5.85
C PRO A 221 25.69 -51.31 4.66
N VAL A 222 25.44 -51.77 3.42
CA VAL A 222 25.92 -51.17 2.17
C VAL A 222 25.20 -49.86 1.82
N THR A 223 23.90 -49.72 2.09
CA THR A 223 23.16 -48.47 1.80
C THR A 223 23.59 -47.34 2.75
N ASN A 224 23.96 -47.68 3.98
CA ASN A 224 24.54 -46.73 4.94
C ASN A 224 25.98 -46.35 4.52
N LEU A 225 26.82 -47.33 4.15
CA LEU A 225 28.20 -47.11 3.69
C LEU A 225 28.28 -46.20 2.45
N LEU A 226 27.31 -46.31 1.54
CA LEU A 226 27.25 -45.52 0.31
C LEU A 226 26.39 -44.26 0.44
N SER A 227 25.79 -43.99 1.61
CA SER A 227 24.87 -42.86 1.81
C SER A 227 23.76 -42.86 0.74
N ILE A 228 23.01 -43.96 0.60
CA ILE A 228 21.95 -44.10 -0.40
C ILE A 228 20.59 -44.18 0.31
N ASN A 229 19.80 -43.12 0.23
CA ASN A 229 18.35 -43.18 0.44
C ASN A 229 17.73 -44.20 -0.54
N ASN A 230 17.04 -45.20 0.00
CA ASN A 230 16.53 -46.38 -0.74
C ASN A 230 15.04 -46.27 -1.11
N GLY A 231 14.34 -45.23 -0.65
CA GLY A 231 13.01 -44.84 -1.08
C GLY A 231 13.06 -43.58 -1.98
N SER A 232 12.07 -43.44 -2.85
CA SER A 232 11.86 -42.23 -3.66
C SER A 232 10.37 -41.93 -3.79
N VAL A 233 10.02 -40.65 -3.85
CA VAL A 233 8.64 -40.19 -4.02
C VAL A 233 8.61 -39.01 -4.99
N SER A 234 7.53 -38.94 -5.76
CA SER A 234 7.18 -37.81 -6.62
C SER A 234 5.85 -37.28 -6.13
N TRP A 235 5.77 -36.00 -5.85
CA TRP A 235 4.60 -35.35 -5.29
C TRP A 235 4.20 -34.14 -6.11
N ASN A 236 2.95 -34.13 -6.55
CA ASN A 236 2.34 -32.99 -7.21
C ASN A 236 1.55 -32.19 -6.18
N VAL A 237 1.90 -30.91 -6.04
CA VAL A 237 1.22 -29.95 -5.18
C VAL A 237 0.56 -28.91 -6.07
N LEU A 238 -0.73 -28.66 -5.86
CA LEU A 238 -1.43 -27.54 -6.49
C LEU A 238 -1.14 -26.28 -5.70
N VAL A 239 -0.55 -25.29 -6.37
CA VAL A 239 -0.21 -23.99 -5.78
C VAL A 239 -1.02 -22.91 -6.51
N PRO A 240 -1.98 -22.23 -5.86
CA PRO A 240 -2.75 -21.18 -6.49
C PRO A 240 -1.87 -19.96 -6.81
N LEU A 241 -1.93 -19.47 -8.05
CA LEU A 241 -1.24 -18.24 -8.45
C LEU A 241 -1.61 -17.06 -7.55
N THR A 242 -2.88 -16.98 -7.15
CA THR A 242 -3.38 -15.91 -6.28
C THR A 242 -2.67 -15.89 -4.93
N GLU A 243 -2.45 -17.05 -4.31
CA GLU A 243 -1.74 -17.13 -3.03
C GLU A 243 -0.27 -16.72 -3.18
N TYR A 244 0.40 -17.17 -4.25
CA TYR A 244 1.76 -16.74 -4.56
C TYR A 244 1.84 -15.23 -4.80
N TYR A 245 0.96 -14.66 -5.63
CA TYR A 245 0.98 -13.23 -5.92
C TYR A 245 0.84 -12.40 -4.64
N TYR A 246 -0.17 -12.69 -3.81
CA TYR A 246 -0.37 -11.94 -2.57
C TYR A 246 0.74 -12.16 -1.56
N ALA A 247 1.35 -13.35 -1.53
CA ALA A 247 2.56 -13.57 -0.74
C ALA A 247 3.65 -12.58 -1.15
N THR A 248 3.99 -12.45 -2.44
CA THR A 248 5.00 -11.47 -2.90
C THR A 248 4.68 -9.99 -2.57
N LYS A 249 3.41 -9.68 -2.25
CA LYS A 249 2.93 -8.35 -1.84
C LYS A 249 2.77 -8.19 -0.32
N SER A 250 3.10 -9.22 0.46
CA SER A 250 3.08 -9.17 1.92
C SER A 250 3.87 -7.97 2.43
N THR A 251 3.29 -7.29 3.42
CA THR A 251 3.90 -6.14 4.10
C THR A 251 4.88 -6.55 5.20
N LEU A 252 5.10 -7.86 5.40
CA LEU A 252 6.09 -8.34 6.35
C LEU A 252 7.50 -7.84 5.95
N PRO A 253 8.33 -7.42 6.92
CA PRO A 253 9.70 -7.01 6.64
C PRO A 253 10.53 -8.17 6.07
N ARG A 254 10.92 -8.04 4.81
CA ARG A 254 11.64 -9.08 4.03
C ARG A 254 13.13 -9.17 4.35
N THR A 255 13.68 -8.33 5.23
CA THR A 255 15.13 -8.24 5.44
C THR A 255 15.51 -8.28 6.92
N GLY A 256 16.69 -8.83 7.17
CA GLY A 256 17.38 -8.99 8.44
C GLY A 256 17.87 -7.70 9.13
N ALA A 257 17.40 -6.51 8.76
CA ALA A 257 17.85 -5.27 9.41
C ALA A 257 17.63 -5.32 10.94
N THR A 258 18.60 -4.79 11.70
CA THR A 258 18.72 -4.92 13.18
C THR A 258 17.39 -5.12 13.93
N GLY A 259 17.18 -6.34 14.45
CA GLY A 259 15.96 -6.76 15.14
C GLY A 259 15.06 -7.73 14.36
N ALA A 260 15.31 -7.89 13.05
CA ALA A 260 14.48 -8.67 12.12
C ALA A 260 14.50 -10.19 12.29
N TYR A 261 15.47 -10.77 13.00
CA TYR A 261 15.37 -12.19 13.32
C TYR A 261 14.14 -12.55 14.17
N ARG A 262 13.57 -11.56 14.91
CA ARG A 262 12.31 -11.74 15.64
C ARG A 262 11.08 -11.86 14.74
N VAL A 263 11.14 -11.40 13.47
CA VAL A 263 10.00 -11.49 12.54
C VAL A 263 10.00 -12.78 11.71
N LEU A 264 11.08 -13.58 11.74
CA LEU A 264 11.12 -14.86 11.02
C LEU A 264 9.98 -15.81 11.42
N GLY A 265 9.53 -15.76 12.68
CA GLY A 265 8.36 -16.53 13.12
C GLY A 265 7.07 -16.16 12.41
N ASP A 266 6.89 -14.89 12.03
CA ASP A 266 5.70 -14.40 11.31
C ASP A 266 5.62 -14.98 9.88
N TYR A 267 6.75 -15.43 9.32
CA TYR A 267 6.79 -16.03 7.98
C TYR A 267 6.31 -17.49 7.97
N VAL A 268 6.30 -18.17 9.11
CA VAL A 268 6.04 -19.61 9.17
C VAL A 268 4.66 -19.98 8.64
N THR A 269 3.62 -19.15 8.84
CA THR A 269 2.28 -19.30 8.21
C THR A 269 1.77 -20.74 8.07
N SER A 270 1.91 -21.54 9.15
CA SER A 270 1.57 -22.97 9.17
C SER A 270 0.07 -23.25 9.01
N ASP A 271 -0.75 -22.22 9.17
CA ASP A 271 -2.21 -22.23 9.00
C ASP A 271 -2.64 -21.88 7.56
N SER A 272 -1.70 -21.55 6.67
CA SER A 272 -2.02 -21.31 5.26
C SER A 272 -2.60 -22.57 4.62
N ARG A 273 -3.62 -22.38 3.76
CA ARG A 273 -4.41 -23.48 3.18
C ARG A 273 -3.54 -24.50 2.45
N VAL A 274 -2.54 -24.04 1.68
CA VAL A 274 -1.62 -24.93 0.96
C VAL A 274 -0.77 -25.75 1.93
N ILE A 275 -0.24 -25.13 3.00
CA ILE A 275 0.58 -25.84 3.99
C ILE A 275 -0.25 -26.85 4.79
N VAL A 276 -1.45 -26.50 5.22
CA VAL A 276 -2.37 -27.43 5.89
C VAL A 276 -2.69 -28.63 4.99
N HIS A 277 -3.05 -28.38 3.72
CA HIS A 277 -3.35 -29.47 2.79
C HIS A 277 -2.13 -30.36 2.50
N MET A 278 -0.95 -29.75 2.41
CA MET A 278 0.32 -30.48 2.29
C MET A 278 0.57 -31.36 3.52
N ALA A 279 0.38 -30.82 4.74
CA ALA A 279 0.53 -31.57 5.98
C ALA A 279 -0.48 -32.73 6.08
N GLU A 280 -1.74 -32.54 5.68
CA GLU A 280 -2.72 -33.63 5.59
C GLU A 280 -2.22 -34.77 4.70
N ASN A 281 -1.75 -34.45 3.48
CA ASN A 281 -1.22 -35.45 2.55
C ASN A 281 0.02 -36.17 3.10
N LEU A 282 0.93 -35.42 3.72
CA LEU A 282 2.11 -35.98 4.39
C LEU A 282 1.72 -36.90 5.55
N SER A 283 0.73 -36.52 6.36
CA SER A 283 0.25 -37.31 7.50
C SER A 283 -0.34 -38.65 7.04
N VAL A 284 -1.10 -38.66 5.93
CA VAL A 284 -1.66 -39.89 5.34
C VAL A 284 -0.55 -40.79 4.83
N PHE A 285 0.40 -40.22 4.06
CA PHE A 285 1.51 -40.98 3.48
C PHE A 285 2.40 -41.61 4.56
N THR A 286 2.65 -40.87 5.64
CA THR A 286 3.53 -41.26 6.75
C THR A 286 2.76 -41.87 7.92
N SER A 287 1.52 -42.31 7.72
CA SER A 287 0.64 -42.80 8.80
C SER A 287 1.16 -44.06 9.51
N GLN A 288 2.02 -44.84 8.85
CA GLN A 288 2.65 -46.05 9.41
C GLN A 288 4.09 -45.83 9.89
N MET A 289 4.61 -44.61 9.78
CA MET A 289 5.96 -44.26 10.24
C MET A 289 5.93 -43.84 11.71
N SER A 290 7.04 -44.03 12.42
CA SER A 290 7.26 -43.38 13.72
C SER A 290 7.36 -41.86 13.55
N ASP A 291 7.21 -41.10 14.64
CA ASP A 291 7.28 -39.64 14.59
C ASP A 291 8.64 -39.14 14.09
N ILE A 292 9.74 -39.75 14.55
CA ILE A 292 11.08 -39.43 14.04
C ILE A 292 11.24 -39.74 12.54
N ALA A 293 10.71 -40.87 12.07
CA ALA A 293 10.78 -41.23 10.65
C ALA A 293 9.91 -40.31 9.77
N ARG A 294 8.74 -39.88 10.28
CA ARG A 294 7.92 -38.85 9.63
C ARG A 294 8.67 -37.52 9.54
N ALA A 295 9.28 -37.07 10.63
CA ALA A 295 10.04 -35.84 10.66
C ALA A 295 11.23 -35.87 9.68
N ASP A 296 12.00 -36.96 9.67
CA ASP A 296 13.09 -37.17 8.72
C ASP A 296 12.57 -37.18 7.26
N PHE A 297 11.41 -37.79 7.01
CA PHE A 297 10.80 -37.82 5.68
C PHE A 297 10.45 -36.42 5.16
N VAL A 298 9.87 -35.57 6.02
CA VAL A 298 9.54 -34.17 5.69
C VAL A 298 10.82 -33.35 5.55
N LEU A 299 11.82 -33.59 6.39
CA LEU A 299 13.12 -32.92 6.31
C LEU A 299 13.80 -33.22 4.96
N LYS A 300 13.75 -34.48 4.50
CA LYS A 300 14.30 -34.86 3.18
C LYS A 300 13.56 -34.23 2.01
N PHE A 301 12.26 -33.96 2.16
CA PHE A 301 11.52 -33.20 1.16
C PHE A 301 12.10 -31.78 1.04
N VAL A 302 12.23 -31.06 2.16
CA VAL A 302 12.73 -29.68 2.12
C VAL A 302 14.20 -29.62 1.70
N GLN A 303 15.04 -30.51 2.20
CA GLN A 303 16.44 -30.66 1.77
C GLN A 303 16.60 -30.99 0.27
N SER A 304 15.55 -31.48 -0.41
CA SER A 304 15.63 -31.74 -1.85
C SER A 304 15.50 -30.49 -2.72
N LEU A 305 15.04 -29.39 -2.13
CA LEU A 305 14.85 -28.12 -2.84
C LEU A 305 16.22 -27.48 -3.14
N PRO A 306 16.46 -27.04 -4.39
CA PRO A 306 17.67 -26.32 -4.76
C PRO A 306 17.93 -25.08 -3.90
N TYR A 307 19.19 -24.93 -3.49
CA TYR A 307 19.67 -23.71 -2.88
C TYR A 307 19.81 -22.58 -3.91
N GLN A 308 19.26 -21.41 -3.59
CA GLN A 308 19.48 -20.18 -4.36
C GLN A 308 19.55 -18.99 -3.40
N THR A 309 20.66 -18.23 -3.45
CA THR A 309 20.80 -17.00 -2.67
C THR A 309 19.79 -15.94 -3.13
N ASP A 310 19.40 -15.06 -2.22
CA ASP A 310 18.56 -13.91 -2.57
C ASP A 310 19.19 -12.94 -3.57
N LEU A 311 20.51 -12.81 -3.55
CA LEU A 311 21.18 -11.97 -4.54
C LEU A 311 20.97 -12.53 -5.95
N ASP A 312 21.08 -13.85 -6.12
CA ASP A 312 20.87 -14.52 -7.40
C ASP A 312 19.39 -14.63 -7.79
N GLY A 313 18.51 -14.80 -6.80
CA GLY A 313 17.07 -15.02 -7.01
C GLY A 313 16.24 -13.74 -7.12
N LYS A 314 16.52 -12.77 -6.25
CA LYS A 314 15.73 -11.55 -6.03
C LYS A 314 16.50 -10.26 -6.35
N GLY A 315 17.81 -10.34 -6.57
CA GLY A 315 18.66 -9.17 -6.87
C GLY A 315 18.88 -8.25 -5.66
N VAL A 316 18.56 -8.72 -4.46
CA VAL A 316 18.72 -8.00 -3.19
C VAL A 316 19.57 -8.83 -2.24
N SER A 317 20.16 -8.21 -1.23
CA SER A 317 21.04 -8.94 -0.31
C SER A 317 20.31 -9.92 0.61
N GLU A 318 19.00 -9.75 0.78
CA GLU A 318 18.17 -10.48 1.74
C GLU A 318 16.69 -10.33 1.35
N TYR A 319 15.94 -11.43 1.37
CA TYR A 319 14.53 -11.53 1.01
C TYR A 319 13.91 -12.81 1.61
N TYR A 320 13.40 -12.71 2.83
CA TYR A 320 12.69 -13.83 3.46
C TYR A 320 11.43 -14.19 2.70
N LYS A 321 11.31 -15.44 2.24
CA LYS A 321 10.11 -15.94 1.55
C LYS A 321 9.09 -16.49 2.52
N LEU A 322 7.81 -16.30 2.18
CA LEU A 322 6.75 -17.11 2.77
C LEU A 322 6.84 -18.55 2.21
N PRO A 323 6.41 -19.59 2.96
CA PRO A 323 6.42 -20.98 2.50
C PRO A 323 5.85 -21.18 1.09
N ILE A 324 4.77 -20.47 0.77
CA ILE A 324 4.11 -20.52 -0.54
C ILE A 324 5.02 -20.02 -1.69
N GLU A 325 5.88 -19.03 -1.44
CA GLU A 325 6.86 -18.54 -2.41
C GLU A 325 7.96 -19.57 -2.64
N THR A 326 8.48 -20.18 -1.58
CA THR A 326 9.46 -21.28 -1.67
C THR A 326 8.90 -22.47 -2.45
N LEU A 327 7.63 -22.83 -2.23
CA LEU A 327 6.95 -23.87 -2.99
C LEU A 327 6.69 -23.48 -4.46
N TRP A 328 6.30 -22.24 -4.70
CA TRP A 328 6.04 -21.75 -6.06
C TRP A 328 7.32 -21.73 -6.89
N GLU A 329 8.40 -21.18 -6.33
CA GLU A 329 9.69 -21.06 -7.01
C GLU A 329 10.47 -22.37 -7.02
N GLY A 330 10.18 -23.26 -6.06
CA GLY A 330 10.81 -24.56 -5.89
C GLY A 330 12.26 -24.47 -5.42
N LYS A 331 12.63 -23.40 -4.70
CA LYS A 331 13.99 -23.07 -4.26
C LYS A 331 14.00 -21.92 -3.27
N GLY A 332 15.06 -21.85 -2.48
CA GLY A 332 15.33 -20.78 -1.51
C GLY A 332 16.73 -20.94 -0.93
N ASP A 333 17.09 -20.12 0.03
CA ASP A 333 18.31 -20.27 0.82
C ASP A 333 18.00 -20.80 2.22
N CYS A 334 18.77 -20.41 3.24
CA CYS A 334 18.78 -21.11 4.52
C CYS A 334 17.48 -20.91 5.31
N GLU A 335 17.05 -19.67 5.44
CA GLU A 335 15.84 -19.31 6.17
C GLU A 335 14.59 -19.71 5.41
N ASP A 336 14.56 -19.60 4.09
CA ASP A 336 13.42 -20.03 3.27
C ASP A 336 13.09 -21.51 3.48
N HIS A 337 14.12 -22.36 3.50
CA HIS A 337 13.98 -23.79 3.76
C HIS A 337 13.62 -24.06 5.22
N ALA A 338 14.26 -23.38 6.18
CA ALA A 338 13.93 -23.53 7.59
C ALA A 338 12.47 -23.14 7.89
N ILE A 339 12.01 -22.01 7.35
CA ILE A 339 10.63 -21.50 7.45
C ILE A 339 9.65 -22.53 6.87
N LEU A 340 9.88 -23.02 5.65
CA LEU A 340 9.01 -24.02 5.02
C LEU A 340 8.95 -25.32 5.83
N PHE A 341 10.08 -25.81 6.33
CA PHE A 341 10.12 -27.01 7.15
C PHE A 341 9.33 -26.82 8.46
N VAL A 342 9.57 -25.73 9.18
CA VAL A 342 8.84 -25.40 10.41
C VAL A 342 7.34 -25.26 10.14
N ALA A 343 6.94 -24.64 9.03
CA ALA A 343 5.54 -24.49 8.62
C ALA A 343 4.83 -25.84 8.51
N LEU A 344 5.45 -26.78 7.78
CA LEU A 344 4.92 -28.13 7.58
C LEU A 344 4.88 -28.93 8.89
N MET A 345 5.94 -28.85 9.70
CA MET A 345 6.01 -29.59 10.96
C MET A 345 4.98 -29.08 11.98
N LYS A 346 4.77 -27.76 12.08
CA LYS A 346 3.70 -27.18 12.91
C LYS A 346 2.32 -27.58 12.42
N ALA A 347 2.08 -27.57 11.10
CA ALA A 347 0.81 -28.02 10.53
C ALA A 347 0.55 -29.52 10.74
N LEU A 348 1.60 -30.33 10.85
CA LEU A 348 1.53 -31.75 11.25
C LEU A 348 1.32 -31.96 12.77
N GLY A 349 1.36 -30.88 13.57
CA GLY A 349 1.13 -30.93 15.02
C GLY A 349 2.39 -31.06 15.88
N TYR A 350 3.59 -30.85 15.32
CA TYR A 350 4.84 -30.84 16.10
C TYR A 350 5.18 -29.44 16.58
N ASP A 351 5.70 -29.34 17.81
CA ASP A 351 6.30 -28.09 18.28
C ASP A 351 7.64 -27.87 17.57
N ALA A 352 7.92 -26.62 17.20
CA ALA A 352 9.09 -26.27 16.44
C ALA A 352 9.70 -24.93 16.88
N VAL A 353 10.99 -24.79 16.60
CA VAL A 353 11.80 -23.58 16.81
C VAL A 353 12.57 -23.25 15.54
N LEU A 354 13.00 -21.99 15.43
CA LEU A 354 14.01 -21.56 14.47
C LEU A 354 15.32 -21.26 15.22
N TYR A 355 16.45 -21.57 14.58
CA TYR A 355 17.78 -21.37 15.12
C TYR A 355 18.54 -20.31 14.33
N HIS A 356 19.14 -19.35 15.05
CA HIS A 356 20.20 -18.52 14.51
C HIS A 356 21.55 -19.19 14.76
N ILE A 357 22.35 -19.30 13.71
CA ILE A 357 23.62 -20.03 13.77
C ILE A 357 24.75 -19.16 13.26
N TYR A 358 25.89 -19.21 13.93
CA TYR A 358 27.17 -18.78 13.39
C TYR A 358 27.97 -19.99 12.92
N CYS A 359 28.44 -19.89 11.69
CA CYS A 359 29.24 -20.91 11.02
C CYS A 359 30.73 -20.54 11.13
N TYR A 360 31.56 -21.55 11.42
CA TYR A 360 33.01 -21.43 11.54
C TYR A 360 33.69 -22.51 10.69
N ASP A 361 34.80 -22.16 10.04
CA ASP A 361 35.64 -23.12 9.34
C ASP A 361 36.45 -24.00 10.31
N SER A 362 37.20 -24.98 9.78
CA SER A 362 38.01 -25.90 10.58
C SER A 362 39.11 -25.23 11.41
N ASN A 363 39.45 -23.96 11.12
CA ASN A 363 40.43 -23.17 11.86
C ASN A 363 39.76 -22.26 12.89
N GLY A 364 38.44 -22.35 13.06
CA GLY A 364 37.65 -21.50 13.96
C GLY A 364 37.40 -20.09 13.43
N LYS A 365 37.62 -19.83 12.13
CA LYS A 365 37.31 -18.53 11.53
C LYS A 365 35.83 -18.46 11.18
N TYR A 366 35.16 -17.38 11.58
CA TYR A 366 33.77 -17.12 11.20
C TYR A 366 33.61 -17.03 9.68
N THR A 367 32.65 -17.77 9.13
CA THR A 367 32.36 -17.85 7.69
C THR A 367 31.01 -17.25 7.30
N GLY A 368 30.06 -17.16 8.24
CA GLY A 368 28.74 -16.59 7.94
C GLY A 368 27.70 -16.87 9.03
N SER A 369 26.53 -16.29 8.83
CA SER A 369 25.32 -16.61 9.59
C SER A 369 24.47 -17.61 8.80
N HIS A 370 23.69 -18.42 9.50
CA HIS A 370 22.81 -19.45 8.92
C HIS A 370 21.53 -19.53 9.75
N VAL A 371 20.45 -19.98 9.11
CA VAL A 371 19.18 -20.30 9.78
C VAL A 371 18.87 -21.78 9.60
N ALA A 372 18.51 -22.43 10.70
CA ALA A 372 18.02 -23.80 10.69
C ALA A 372 16.75 -23.93 11.54
N ALA A 373 16.20 -25.13 11.58
CA ALA A 373 15.01 -25.42 12.36
C ALA A 373 15.31 -26.35 13.53
N GLY A 374 14.39 -26.45 14.47
CA GLY A 374 14.36 -27.53 15.44
C GLY A 374 12.94 -27.99 15.72
N ILE A 375 12.78 -29.27 16.08
CA ILE A 375 11.47 -29.84 16.39
C ILE A 375 11.51 -30.64 17.69
N ALA A 376 10.41 -30.61 18.43
CA ALA A 376 10.18 -31.54 19.52
C ALA A 376 9.54 -32.80 18.94
N VAL A 377 10.27 -33.92 18.99
CA VAL A 377 9.82 -35.17 18.37
C VAL A 377 10.30 -36.37 19.18
N GLU A 378 9.41 -37.34 19.38
CA GLU A 378 9.74 -38.57 20.12
C GLU A 378 10.71 -39.44 19.30
N GLY A 379 11.69 -40.03 19.99
CA GLY A 379 12.65 -40.95 19.39
C GLY A 379 13.83 -40.28 18.69
N ALA A 380 13.91 -38.95 18.69
CA ALA A 380 15.09 -38.24 18.21
C ALA A 380 16.30 -38.39 19.16
N SER A 381 17.49 -38.20 18.58
CA SER A 381 18.76 -38.19 19.29
C SER A 381 19.74 -37.27 18.56
N GLY A 382 20.80 -36.80 19.22
CA GLY A 382 21.78 -35.91 18.62
C GLY A 382 21.79 -34.55 19.30
N TYR A 383 22.11 -33.49 18.55
CA TYR A 383 22.13 -32.13 19.08
C TYR A 383 20.71 -31.59 19.25
N SER A 384 20.44 -31.02 20.42
CA SER A 384 19.18 -30.38 20.76
C SER A 384 19.42 -29.11 21.59
N THR A 385 18.41 -28.26 21.66
CA THR A 385 18.32 -27.19 22.67
C THR A 385 17.06 -27.40 23.50
N THR A 386 17.03 -26.86 24.71
CA THR A 386 15.84 -26.92 25.58
C THR A 386 15.25 -25.53 25.74
N VAL A 387 13.97 -25.37 25.40
CA VAL A 387 13.21 -24.13 25.57
C VAL A 387 11.94 -24.46 26.35
N ASP A 388 11.71 -23.76 27.46
CA ASP A 388 10.57 -23.98 28.37
C ASP A 388 10.38 -25.45 28.82
N GLY A 389 11.48 -26.19 28.98
CA GLY A 389 11.46 -27.60 29.38
C GLY A 389 11.14 -28.59 28.25
N VAL A 390 10.98 -28.12 27.01
CA VAL A 390 10.80 -28.96 25.83
C VAL A 390 12.13 -29.04 25.06
N GLU A 391 12.51 -30.25 24.66
CA GLU A 391 13.72 -30.51 23.88
C GLU A 391 13.43 -30.43 22.38
N TYR A 392 14.19 -29.58 21.69
CA TYR A 392 14.08 -29.34 20.26
C TYR A 392 15.35 -29.83 19.56
N PHE A 393 15.23 -30.88 18.75
CA PHE A 393 16.35 -31.46 18.01
C PHE A 393 16.64 -30.66 16.75
N TYR A 394 17.92 -30.49 16.44
CA TYR A 394 18.36 -29.68 15.30
C TYR A 394 18.01 -30.31 13.97
N CYS A 395 17.45 -29.52 13.07
CA CYS A 395 17.03 -29.92 11.74
C CYS A 395 17.68 -29.00 10.71
N GLU A 396 18.66 -29.53 9.99
CA GLU A 396 19.28 -28.81 8.88
C GLU A 396 18.38 -28.87 7.65
N ALA A 397 17.51 -27.88 7.45
CA ALA A 397 16.56 -27.89 6.33
C ALA A 397 17.22 -27.60 4.98
N THR A 398 18.38 -26.95 5.01
CA THR A 398 19.11 -26.54 3.81
C THR A 398 19.94 -27.71 3.31
N ALA A 399 19.87 -28.02 2.02
CA ALA A 399 20.90 -28.85 1.39
C ALA A 399 21.52 -28.20 0.14
N GLU A 400 22.84 -28.24 0.04
CA GLU A 400 23.62 -27.97 -1.15
C GLU A 400 23.46 -29.21 -2.02
N VAL A 401 22.63 -29.08 -3.04
CA VAL A 401 22.34 -30.17 -3.99
C VAL A 401 23.65 -30.59 -4.67
N GLY A 402 24.22 -31.71 -4.23
CA GLY A 402 25.46 -32.28 -4.79
C GLY A 402 26.48 -32.77 -3.78
N THR A 403 26.39 -32.37 -2.51
CA THR A 403 27.21 -32.93 -1.45
C THR A 403 26.51 -34.19 -0.86
N SER A 404 27.28 -35.14 -0.32
CA SER A 404 26.75 -36.44 0.16
C SER A 404 25.90 -36.36 1.44
N TRP A 405 25.70 -35.15 1.96
CA TRP A 405 25.10 -34.86 3.27
C TRP A 405 23.60 -35.09 3.38
N ILE A 406 22.83 -35.05 2.28
CA ILE A 406 21.37 -35.22 2.32
C ILE A 406 20.98 -36.53 3.00
N ASN A 407 21.82 -37.57 2.95
CA ASN A 407 21.53 -38.85 3.61
C ASN A 407 21.97 -38.89 5.08
N GLN A 408 22.84 -37.98 5.52
CA GLN A 408 23.43 -37.96 6.87
C GLN A 408 22.79 -36.89 7.77
N ALA A 409 22.21 -35.84 7.18
CA ALA A 409 21.56 -34.74 7.90
C ALA A 409 20.11 -35.08 8.28
N ASN A 410 19.94 -36.07 9.16
CA ASN A 410 18.66 -36.37 9.81
C ASN A 410 18.42 -35.44 11.00
N VAL A 411 17.21 -35.48 11.55
CA VAL A 411 16.88 -34.80 12.80
C VAL A 411 17.91 -35.13 13.89
N GLY A 412 18.45 -34.09 14.52
CA GLY A 412 19.51 -34.15 15.52
C GLY A 412 20.94 -34.05 14.96
N TYR A 413 21.14 -34.12 13.64
CA TYR A 413 22.44 -33.89 13.03
C TYR A 413 22.71 -32.38 12.88
N LYS A 414 23.64 -31.85 13.68
CA LYS A 414 24.17 -30.50 13.52
C LYS A 414 25.57 -30.56 12.90
N PRO A 415 25.85 -29.86 11.78
CA PRO A 415 27.18 -29.83 11.20
C PRO A 415 28.28 -29.36 12.16
N ASP A 416 29.49 -29.81 11.92
CA ASP A 416 30.69 -29.31 12.60
C ASP A 416 30.91 -27.83 12.26
N GLY A 417 31.39 -27.06 13.23
CA GLY A 417 31.60 -25.61 13.08
C GLY A 417 30.32 -24.76 13.18
N PHE A 418 29.13 -25.37 13.28
CA PHE A 418 27.88 -24.63 13.47
C PHE A 418 27.61 -24.43 14.96
N THR A 419 27.40 -23.18 15.37
CA THR A 419 27.10 -22.80 16.75
C THR A 419 25.75 -22.10 16.81
N VAL A 420 24.77 -22.67 17.52
CA VAL A 420 23.49 -22.01 17.79
C VAL A 420 23.74 -20.85 18.75
N VAL A 421 23.40 -19.63 18.32
CA VAL A 421 23.56 -18.41 19.11
C VAL A 421 22.22 -17.86 19.61
N GLU A 422 21.12 -18.21 18.95
CA GLU A 422 19.77 -17.83 19.37
C GLU A 422 18.76 -18.92 18.98
N THR A 423 17.69 -19.04 19.75
CA THR A 423 16.59 -19.98 19.51
C THR A 423 15.27 -19.24 19.66
N TRP A 424 14.42 -19.31 18.64
CA TRP A 424 13.10 -18.68 18.63
C TRP A 424 12.02 -19.74 18.64
N LYS A 425 11.19 -19.70 19.69
CA LYS A 425 9.98 -20.51 19.77
C LYS A 425 8.90 -19.92 18.89
N ILE A 426 8.30 -20.77 18.06
CA ILE A 426 7.34 -20.40 17.01
C ILE A 426 5.94 -20.85 17.41
#